data_AF-A0ABC8KR25-F1
#
_entry.id   AF-A0ABC8KR25-F1
#
_cell.length_a   1.000
_cell.length_b   1.000
_cell.length_c   1.000
_cell.angle_alpha   90.00
_cell.angle_beta   90.00
_cell.angle_gamma   90.00
#
_symmetry.space_group_name_H-M   'P 1'
#
loop_
_entity.id
_entity.type
_entity.pdbx_description
1 polymer ?
#
loop_
_entity_poly.entity_id
_entity_poly.type
_entity_poly.pdbx_seq_one_letter_code
_entity_poly.pdbx_strand_id
1 'polypeptide(L)'
;MEKVSIRKESSLAKVLGTLLSIVGALVVTLYHGPVLMSLQSDWVTGGGLLALQNILYSLSYLVMGILNSGYYIIHTWAVIYKGPVYLSMFKPLSILIAAASTTIFLSESIYLGILVGGILISVGFYMVMWRKA
;
A
#
# COMPACT_ATOMS: atom_id res chain seq x y z
N MET A 1 -30.93 24.77 19.93
CA MET A 1 -30.87 24.54 18.47
C MET A 1 -29.41 24.35 18.10
N GLU A 2 -29.02 23.08 17.95
CA GLU A 2 -27.63 22.63 17.96
C GLU A 2 -27.07 22.59 16.52
N LYS A 3 -25.91 23.24 16.31
CA LYS A 3 -25.24 23.24 15.01
C LYS A 3 -24.47 21.94 14.82
N VAL A 4 -25.00 21.07 13.97
CA VAL A 4 -24.39 19.80 13.58
C VAL A 4 -23.26 20.05 12.56
N SER A 5 -22.02 19.91 13.01
CA SER A 5 -20.77 20.07 12.24
C SER A 5 -20.20 18.68 11.86
N ILE A 6 -20.50 18.19 10.65
CA ILE A 6 -20.16 16.80 10.21
C ILE A 6 -18.95 16.72 9.26
N ARG A 7 -18.15 17.79 9.12
CA ARG A 7 -16.91 17.75 8.32
C ARG A 7 -15.77 17.12 9.12
N LYS A 8 -15.68 15.78 9.12
CA LYS A 8 -14.45 15.06 9.51
C LYS A 8 -13.84 14.43 8.26
N GLU A 9 -12.66 14.90 7.86
CA GLU A 9 -11.81 14.35 6.78
C GLU A 9 -11.57 12.83 6.93
N SER A 10 -11.60 12.32 8.16
CA SER A 10 -11.50 10.89 8.47
C SER A 10 -12.66 10.05 7.90
N SER A 11 -13.85 10.63 7.75
CA SER A 11 -15.01 9.95 7.18
C SER A 11 -14.94 9.85 5.65
N LEU A 12 -14.34 10.85 4.99
CA LEU A 12 -14.12 10.83 3.53
C LEU A 12 -13.16 9.71 3.14
N ALA A 13 -12.10 9.49 3.92
CA ALA A 13 -11.17 8.37 3.70
C ALA A 13 -11.86 7.01 3.83
N LYS A 14 -12.77 6.85 4.80
CA LYS A 14 -13.55 5.60 4.97
C LYS A 14 -14.51 5.36 3.81
N VAL A 15 -15.21 6.41 3.36
CA VAL A 15 -16.17 6.32 2.24
C VAL A 15 -15.45 6.09 0.91
N LEU A 16 -14.33 6.77 0.67
CA LEU A 16 -13.49 6.54 -0.52
C LEU A 16 -12.90 5.13 -0.52
N GLY A 17 -12.48 4.60 0.63
CA GLY A 17 -12.01 3.22 0.77
C GLY A 17 -13.10 2.20 0.42
N THR A 18 -14.32 2.41 0.89
CA THR A 18 -15.46 1.53 0.53
C THR A 18 -15.83 1.63 -0.95
N LEU A 19 -15.81 2.83 -1.54
CA LEU A 19 -16.10 3.01 -2.96
C LEU A 19 -15.04 2.35 -3.84
N LEU A 20 -13.77 2.49 -3.48
CA LEU A 20 -12.66 1.84 -4.19
C LEU A 20 -12.75 0.32 -4.10
N SER A 21 -13.18 -0.23 -2.95
CA SER A 21 -13.42 -1.68 -2.79
C SER A 21 -14.60 -2.17 -3.61
N ILE A 22 -15.70 -1.42 -3.67
CA ILE A 22 -16.89 -1.77 -4.47
C ILE A 22 -16.57 -1.71 -5.96
N VAL A 23 -15.84 -0.69 -6.41
CA VAL A 23 -15.38 -0.57 -7.80
C VAL A 23 -14.39 -1.68 -8.15
N GLY A 24 -13.45 -2.00 -7.25
CA GLY A 24 -12.53 -3.13 -7.43
C GLY A 24 -13.26 -4.47 -7.54
N ALA A 25 -14.26 -4.73 -6.69
CA ALA A 25 -15.08 -5.93 -6.74
C ALA A 25 -15.95 -6.00 -8.01
N LEU A 26 -16.53 -4.88 -8.44
CA LEU A 26 -17.31 -4.81 -9.68
C LEU A 26 -16.43 -5.03 -10.91
N VAL A 27 -15.21 -4.49 -10.95
CA VAL A 27 -14.28 -4.74 -12.05
C VAL A 27 -13.84 -6.19 -12.06
N VAL A 28 -13.52 -6.80 -10.91
CA VAL A 28 -13.17 -8.23 -10.83
C VAL A 28 -14.33 -9.14 -11.27
N THR A 29 -15.57 -8.78 -10.93
CA THR A 29 -16.76 -9.59 -11.29
C THR A 29 -17.25 -9.37 -12.72
N LEU A 30 -17.11 -8.15 -13.27
CA LEU A 30 -17.57 -7.82 -14.62
C LEU A 30 -16.50 -8.04 -15.71
N TYR A 31 -15.22 -8.13 -15.34
CA TYR A 31 -14.14 -8.23 -16.31
C TYR A 31 -13.74 -9.67 -16.67
N HIS A 32 -14.58 -10.68 -16.37
CA HIS A 32 -14.92 -11.88 -17.19
C HIS A 32 -15.51 -13.01 -16.32
N GLY A 33 -16.81 -13.29 -16.42
CA GLY A 33 -17.40 -14.55 -15.93
C GLY A 33 -18.87 -14.73 -16.35
N PRO A 34 -19.20 -15.89 -16.96
CA PRO A 34 -19.84 -16.91 -16.12
C PRO A 34 -19.14 -18.29 -16.14
N VAL A 35 -19.15 -18.87 -14.92
CA VAL A 35 -18.99 -20.26 -14.45
C VAL A 35 -17.84 -21.16 -14.95
N LEU A 36 -16.96 -21.46 -14.01
CA LEU A 36 -16.07 -22.63 -13.94
C LEU A 36 -16.86 -23.94 -14.07
N MET A 37 -17.05 -24.48 -15.27
CA MET A 37 -17.25 -25.91 -15.50
C MET A 37 -17.17 -26.21 -17.01
N SER A 38 -15.97 -26.54 -17.49
CA SER A 38 -15.70 -27.47 -18.61
C SER A 38 -14.28 -27.24 -19.11
N LEU A 39 -13.38 -28.16 -18.77
CA LEU A 39 -11.99 -28.19 -19.22
C LEU A 39 -11.94 -28.48 -20.73
N GLN A 40 -11.59 -27.49 -21.56
CA GLN A 40 -10.96 -27.77 -22.85
C GLN A 40 -9.96 -26.66 -23.22
N SER A 41 -8.76 -27.08 -23.61
CA SER A 41 -7.57 -26.26 -23.85
C SER A 41 -7.72 -25.41 -25.12
N ASP A 42 -8.18 -24.17 -24.96
CA ASP A 42 -8.17 -23.18 -26.05
C ASP A 42 -7.12 -22.10 -25.76
N TRP A 43 -6.13 -21.99 -26.67
CA TRP A 43 -5.08 -20.96 -26.65
C TRP A 43 -5.62 -19.53 -26.51
N VAL A 44 -6.86 -19.33 -26.94
CA VAL A 44 -7.59 -18.06 -26.85
C VAL A 44 -7.91 -17.70 -25.39
N THR A 45 -8.26 -18.68 -24.56
CA THR A 45 -8.59 -18.47 -23.13
C THR A 45 -7.32 -18.15 -22.33
N GLY A 46 -6.21 -18.82 -22.64
CA GLY A 46 -4.90 -18.51 -22.06
C GLY A 46 -4.37 -17.13 -22.50
N GLY A 47 -4.54 -16.79 -23.78
CA GLY A 47 -4.17 -15.47 -24.31
C GLY A 47 -4.99 -14.33 -23.69
N GLY A 48 -6.30 -14.55 -23.49
CA GLY A 48 -7.17 -13.60 -22.79
C GLY A 48 -6.71 -13.34 -21.36
N LEU A 49 -6.41 -14.38 -20.59
CA LEU A 49 -5.96 -14.25 -19.21
C LEU A 49 -4.64 -13.45 -19.08
N LEU A 50 -3.68 -13.70 -19.98
CA LEU A 50 -2.42 -12.97 -20.01
C LEU A 50 -2.62 -11.50 -20.43
N ALA A 51 -3.51 -11.23 -21.37
CA ALA A 51 -3.84 -9.85 -21.76
C ALA A 51 -4.46 -9.07 -20.59
N LEU A 52 -5.38 -9.69 -19.85
CA LEU A 52 -5.99 -9.11 -18.65
C LEU A 52 -4.95 -8.79 -17.57
N GLN A 53 -4.05 -9.73 -17.29
CA GLN A 53 -2.99 -9.52 -16.31
C GLN A 53 -2.07 -8.35 -16.68
N ASN A 54 -1.71 -8.22 -17.96
CA ASN A 54 -0.89 -7.10 -18.45
C ASN A 54 -1.61 -5.74 -18.34
N ILE A 55 -2.92 -5.70 -18.63
CA ILE A 55 -3.73 -4.49 -18.47
C ILE A 55 -3.78 -4.05 -17.00
N LEU A 56 -3.99 -5.00 -16.08
CA LEU A 56 -4.03 -4.73 -14.65
C LEU A 56 -2.67 -4.24 -14.12
N TYR A 57 -1.57 -4.88 -14.54
CA TYR A 57 -0.24 -4.41 -14.17
C TYR A 57 0.06 -3.02 -14.73
N SER A 58 -0.27 -2.75 -15.98
CA SER A 58 -0.11 -1.42 -16.60
C SER A 58 -0.85 -0.33 -15.81
N LEU A 59 -2.11 -0.59 -15.43
CA LEU A 59 -2.89 0.35 -14.62
C LEU A 59 -2.26 0.59 -13.25
N SER A 60 -1.74 -0.46 -12.60
CA SER A 60 -1.06 -0.34 -11.31
C SER A 60 0.21 0.53 -11.38
N TYR A 61 0.97 0.43 -12.47
CA TYR A 61 2.16 1.27 -12.69
C TYR A 61 1.78 2.74 -12.87
N LEU A 62 0.68 3.05 -13.56
CA LEU A 62 0.20 4.42 -13.72
C LEU A 62 -0.21 5.04 -12.37
N VAL A 63 -0.96 4.29 -11.56
CA VAL A 63 -1.36 4.74 -10.21
C VAL A 63 -0.12 4.97 -9.33
N MET A 64 0.85 4.05 -9.37
CA MET A 64 2.12 4.24 -8.65
C MET A 64 2.92 5.43 -9.17
N GLY A 65 2.93 5.70 -10.47
CA GLY A 65 3.60 6.87 -11.04
C GLY A 65 3.06 8.18 -10.48
N ILE A 66 1.73 8.29 -10.38
CA ILE A 66 1.06 9.48 -9.85
C ILE A 66 1.34 9.64 -8.35
N LEU A 67 1.14 8.57 -7.55
CA LEU A 67 1.32 8.63 -6.09
C LEU A 67 2.79 8.87 -5.69
N ASN A 68 3.73 8.24 -6.39
CA ASN A 68 5.15 8.40 -6.08
C ASN A 68 5.67 9.80 -6.40
N SER A 69 5.08 10.50 -7.38
CA SER A 69 5.52 11.86 -7.75
C SER A 69 5.46 12.84 -6.57
N GLY A 70 4.34 12.88 -5.84
CA GLY A 70 4.18 13.72 -4.65
C GLY A 70 5.07 13.27 -3.50
N TYR A 71 5.22 11.95 -3.33
CA TYR A 71 6.12 11.36 -2.33
C TYR A 71 7.58 11.82 -2.53
N TYR A 72 8.08 11.83 -3.77
CA TYR A 72 9.46 12.25 -4.08
C TYR A 72 9.70 13.75 -3.87
N ILE A 73 8.71 14.61 -4.07
CA ILE A 73 8.84 16.05 -3.83
C ILE A 73 9.07 16.31 -2.33
N ILE A 74 8.24 15.72 -1.48
CA ILE A 74 8.36 15.83 -0.01
C ILE A 74 9.69 15.22 0.46
N HIS A 75 10.09 14.09 -0.11
CA HIS A 75 11.34 13.42 0.21
C HIS A 75 12.55 14.27 -0.18
N THR A 76 12.59 14.82 -1.39
CA THR A 76 13.68 15.68 -1.86
C THR A 76 13.77 16.96 -1.01
N TRP A 77 12.62 17.56 -0.67
CA TRP A 77 12.58 18.72 0.23
C TRP A 77 13.15 18.39 1.62
N ALA A 78 12.77 17.24 2.20
CA ALA A 78 13.31 16.78 3.47
C ALA A 78 14.82 16.49 3.44
N VAL A 79 15.35 15.97 2.32
CA VAL A 79 16.81 15.77 2.13
C VAL A 79 17.55 17.09 2.19
N ILE A 80 17.03 18.14 1.56
CA ILE A 80 17.71 19.43 1.47
C ILE A 80 17.81 20.10 2.85
N TYR A 81 16.78 19.96 3.70
CA TYR A 81 16.74 20.62 5.02
C TYR A 81 17.48 19.87 6.14
N LYS A 82 17.47 18.53 6.15
CA LYS A 82 18.08 17.72 7.23
C LYS A 82 19.25 16.84 6.79
N GLY A 83 19.49 16.73 5.49
CA GLY A 83 20.47 15.83 4.90
C GLY A 83 19.89 14.49 4.43
N PRO A 84 20.60 13.77 3.54
CA PRO A 84 20.14 12.54 2.90
C PRO A 84 19.92 11.37 3.86
N VAL A 85 20.55 11.43 5.04
CA VAL A 85 20.52 10.39 6.07
C VAL A 85 19.16 10.31 6.76
N TYR A 86 18.43 11.43 6.83
CA TYR A 86 17.12 11.50 7.48
C TYR A 86 16.08 10.62 6.77
N LEU A 87 16.09 10.57 5.43
CA LEU A 87 15.15 9.75 4.66
C LEU A 87 15.33 8.25 4.89
N SER A 88 16.58 7.82 5.01
CA SER A 88 16.89 6.40 5.22
C SER A 88 16.41 5.91 6.58
N MET A 89 16.26 6.79 7.58
CA MET A 89 15.64 6.45 8.88
C MET A 89 14.17 6.06 8.75
N PHE A 90 13.42 6.68 7.83
CA PHE A 90 11.98 6.42 7.69
C PHE A 90 11.67 5.08 7.04
N LYS A 91 12.60 4.48 6.28
CA LYS A 91 12.38 3.21 5.59
C LYS A 91 12.14 2.03 6.55
N PRO A 92 13.00 1.76 7.56
CA PRO A 92 12.70 0.72 8.55
C PRO A 92 11.57 1.13 9.48
N LEU A 93 11.43 2.42 9.80
CA LEU A 93 10.37 2.92 10.68
C LEU A 93 8.97 2.75 10.05
N SER A 94 8.83 3.01 8.75
CA SER A 94 7.55 2.88 8.04
C SER A 94 7.06 1.44 7.99
N ILE A 95 7.96 0.46 7.88
CA ILE A 95 7.63 -0.97 7.98
C ILE A 95 7.03 -1.29 9.35
N LEU A 96 7.59 -0.73 10.42
CA LEU A 96 7.13 -0.95 11.79
C LEU A 96 5.75 -0.32 12.03
N ILE A 97 5.53 0.89 11.50
CA ILE A 97 4.23 1.58 11.54
C ILE A 97 3.18 0.82 10.71
N ALA A 98 3.55 0.31 9.54
CA ALA A 98 2.66 -0.49 8.70
C ALA A 98 2.27 -1.80 9.40
N ALA A 99 3.24 -2.51 9.97
CA ALA A 99 2.98 -3.74 10.75
C ALA A 99 2.04 -3.46 11.93
N ALA A 100 2.29 -2.40 12.71
CA ALA A 100 1.40 -2.01 13.81
C ALA A 100 -0.01 -1.66 13.30
N SER A 101 -0.12 -0.87 12.23
CA SER A 101 -1.40 -0.48 11.64
C SER A 101 -2.21 -1.69 11.18
N THR A 102 -1.57 -2.66 10.51
CA THR A 102 -2.23 -3.90 10.08
C THR A 102 -2.83 -4.65 11.27
N THR A 103 -2.23 -4.55 12.45
CA THR A 103 -2.62 -5.40 13.58
C THR A 103 -3.74 -4.82 14.40
N ILE A 104 -3.78 -3.49 14.48
CA ILE A 104 -4.91 -2.76 15.05
C ILE A 104 -6.16 -2.93 14.17
N PHE A 105 -5.99 -2.93 12.84
CA PHE A 105 -7.12 -2.99 11.91
C PHE A 105 -7.60 -4.41 11.58
N LEU A 106 -6.70 -5.35 11.37
CA LEU A 106 -7.01 -6.71 10.93
C LEU A 106 -7.09 -7.71 12.10
N SER A 107 -6.67 -7.31 13.31
CA SER A 107 -6.58 -8.17 14.52
C SER A 107 -5.89 -9.52 14.26
N GLU A 108 -5.04 -9.58 13.23
CA GLU A 108 -4.30 -10.79 12.88
C GLU A 108 -3.11 -10.98 13.82
N SER A 109 -2.80 -12.24 14.09
CA SER A 109 -1.70 -12.64 14.96
C SER A 109 -0.37 -12.39 14.26
N ILE A 110 0.32 -11.31 14.66
CA ILE A 110 1.71 -11.08 14.25
C ILE A 110 2.55 -12.21 14.81
N TYR A 111 3.29 -12.90 13.95
CA TYR A 111 4.40 -13.72 14.40
C TYR A 111 5.39 -12.83 15.16
N LEU A 112 5.61 -13.11 16.45
CA LEU A 112 6.54 -12.37 17.31
C LEU A 112 7.89 -12.10 16.63
N GLY A 113 8.35 -13.02 15.76
CA GLY A 113 9.57 -12.86 14.97
C GLY A 113 9.57 -11.64 14.03
N ILE A 114 8.46 -11.27 13.40
CA ILE A 114 8.38 -10.09 12.52
C ILE A 114 8.47 -8.80 13.33
N LEU A 115 7.80 -8.78 14.50
CA LEU A 115 7.83 -7.62 15.39
C LEU A 115 9.23 -7.42 15.98
N VAL A 116 9.82 -8.48 16.53
CA VAL A 116 11.17 -8.46 17.11
C VAL A 116 12.21 -8.16 16.04
N GLY A 117 12.09 -8.77 14.86
CA GLY A 117 12.98 -8.51 13.72
C GLY A 117 12.89 -7.06 13.24
N GLY A 118 11.68 -6.50 13.13
CA GLY A 118 11.48 -5.10 12.75
C GLY A 118 12.11 -4.12 13.74
N ILE A 119 11.93 -4.36 15.04
CA ILE A 119 12.57 -3.55 16.10
C ILE A 119 14.09 -3.67 16.03
N LEU A 120 14.62 -4.89 15.88
CA LEU A 120 16.06 -5.14 15.81
C LEU A 120 16.70 -4.44 14.60
N ILE A 121 16.07 -4.48 13.43
CA ILE A 121 16.54 -3.80 12.21
C ILE A 121 16.51 -2.28 12.42
N SER A 122 15.44 -1.73 13.02
CA SER A 122 15.35 -0.30 13.31
C SER A 122 16.45 0.16 14.27
N VAL A 123 16.63 -0.54 15.40
CA VAL A 123 17.66 -0.24 16.39
C VAL A 123 19.07 -0.37 15.80
N GLY A 124 19.35 -1.44 15.04
CA GLY A 124 20.63 -1.63 14.39
C GLY A 124 20.96 -0.52 13.39
N PHE A 125 19.97 -0.07 12.62
CA PHE A 125 20.13 1.06 11.71
C PHE A 125 20.45 2.36 12.47
N TYR A 126 19.72 2.65 13.56
CA TYR A 126 19.98 3.83 14.40
C TYR A 126 21.37 3.79 15.07
N MET A 127 21.81 2.63 15.58
CA MET A 127 23.16 2.45 16.14
C MET A 127 24.26 2.74 15.11
N VAL A 128 24.10 2.28 13.86
CA VAL A 128 25.09 2.54 12.80
C VAL A 128 25.18 4.03 12.48
N MET A 129 24.07 4.74 12.51
CA MET A 129 24.06 6.17 12.19
C MET A 129 24.53 7.06 13.34
N TRP A 130 24.36 6.60 14.58
CA TRP A 130 24.97 7.24 15.76
C TRP A 130 26.50 7.28 15.67
N ARG A 131 27.12 6.37 14.91
CA ARG A 131 28.58 6.34 14.70
C ARG A 131 29.09 7.37 13.68
N LYS A 132 28.20 8.08 12.98
CA LYS A 132 28.53 9.07 11.94
C LYS A 132 28.11 10.51 12.29
N ALA A 133 27.38 10.70 13.38
CA ALA A 133 27.10 12.01 13.97
C ALA A 133 28.19 12.35 15.00
#